data_AF-A0A972WFM6-F1
#
_entry.id   AF-A0A972WFM6-F1
#
_cell.length_a   1.000
_cell.length_b   1.000
_cell.length_c   1.000
_cell.angle_alpha   90.00
_cell.angle_beta   90.00
_cell.angle_gamma   90.00
#
_symmetry.space_group_name_H-M   'P 1'
#
loop_
_entity.id
_entity.type
_entity.pdbx_description
1 polymer ?
#
loop_
_entity_poly.entity_id
_entity_poly.type
_entity_poly.pdbx_seq_one_letter_code
_entity_poly.pdbx_strand_id
1 'polypeptide(L)'
;DEREFPIDFELGIRGDKLLLPKGAIQGQKLDFLLRELTLDASHITNFDKLSIPFRAVASDIVTGDAVVMAGGDLAQSIRASMSVPGIFAPVRIEGRLLVDGGLVGNLPIDVIRQMGVDVIIAVDVEFPLYTAEELESVLVISEQVLTIMIRKETRRQIGTLTESDFIITPTLGTYASSNFGDILDTIEPGRQAISEKSAQLQELSLSESEWAPYLAQRTQRPADRGRLAFVRVVDDSKLAPEVLESRLSVHAGDEIDAALLAENANRLYGLQLYAHVGYRLVDENGATGVEYQASAKSWGPNFLKFGVSLEDDFEGSTSFNLAARMTRSGLNKLGAEWRTDLQLGTDPALLTEFYQPLSFGSRVFIAPRLDMRQSNLNAFAMNDTIARYRVSEGDISLDFGREIGTVGEFRTGVYRGLGEARVNVGDPILPNIDFDTGGVFARFRFDSLDNSQFPREGILADVVWNLSRPSLGADDKFDTIEGDFSETWSRGKSSLQLGLSYATTLSSDNNVQNYFPMGGFLRLSGLERGEISGPHAALARLVYYRRVGNTTGGVFETPIYLGLSAEAGNVWQTRADIDVSTLQLNGSVFVGVDSYFGPVYLAAGFAESGRTNFYLFIGAPPR
;
A
#
# COMPACT_ATOMS: atom_id res chain seq x y z
N ASP A 1 -7.90 3.26 6.37
CA ASP A 1 -8.30 1.98 5.77
C ASP A 1 -7.27 0.88 6.01
N GLU A 2 -6.05 0.97 5.47
CA GLU A 2 -5.02 -0.08 5.64
C GLU A 2 -4.63 -0.37 7.09
N ARG A 3 -4.82 0.60 8.01
CA ARG A 3 -4.57 0.38 9.43
C ARG A 3 -5.55 -0.63 10.08
N GLU A 4 -6.83 -0.52 9.76
CA GLU A 4 -7.91 -1.34 10.32
C GLU A 4 -8.04 -2.69 9.60
N PHE A 5 -7.69 -2.71 8.31
CA PHE A 5 -7.72 -3.89 7.45
C PHE A 5 -6.34 -4.11 6.83
N PRO A 6 -5.34 -4.51 7.64
CA PRO A 6 -3.93 -4.56 7.23
C PRO A 6 -3.58 -5.79 6.40
N ILE A 7 -4.51 -6.73 6.22
CA ILE A 7 -4.30 -7.89 5.36
C ILE A 7 -4.36 -7.40 3.90
N ASP A 8 -3.21 -7.38 3.22
CA ASP A 8 -3.05 -6.91 1.84
C ASP A 8 -3.55 -7.94 0.80
N PHE A 9 -4.73 -8.48 1.07
CA PHE A 9 -5.41 -9.45 0.23
C PHE A 9 -6.88 -9.05 0.06
N GLU A 10 -7.21 -8.65 -1.16
CA GLU A 10 -8.55 -8.22 -1.54
C GLU A 10 -9.24 -9.30 -2.38
N LEU A 11 -10.40 -9.74 -1.93
CA LEU A 11 -11.26 -10.67 -2.66
C LEU A 11 -12.35 -9.93 -3.43
N GLY A 12 -12.68 -10.43 -4.61
CA GLY A 12 -13.83 -9.96 -5.39
C GLY A 12 -15.09 -10.77 -5.16
N ILE A 13 -16.26 -10.12 -5.18
CA ILE A 13 -17.56 -10.79 -5.15
C ILE A 13 -18.37 -10.42 -6.39
N ARG A 14 -18.75 -11.43 -7.18
CA ARG A 14 -19.63 -11.26 -8.35
C ARG A 14 -20.71 -12.36 -8.35
N GLY A 15 -21.92 -11.98 -7.96
CA GLY A 15 -23.02 -12.94 -7.76
C GLY A 15 -22.67 -13.87 -6.60
N ASP A 16 -22.62 -15.16 -6.88
CA ASP A 16 -22.26 -16.26 -5.95
C ASP A 16 -20.76 -16.63 -5.99
N LYS A 17 -19.97 -15.99 -6.85
CA LYS A 17 -18.55 -16.32 -7.05
C LYS A 17 -17.62 -15.39 -6.27
N LEU A 18 -16.66 -16.00 -5.59
CA LEU A 18 -15.45 -15.33 -5.10
C LEU A 18 -14.40 -15.30 -6.21
N LEU A 19 -13.82 -14.13 -6.44
CA LEU A 19 -12.82 -13.88 -7.48
C LEU A 19 -11.50 -13.47 -6.84
N LEU A 20 -10.41 -14.05 -7.31
CA LEU A 20 -9.06 -13.75 -6.85
C LEU A 20 -8.36 -12.78 -7.83
N PRO A 21 -7.46 -11.91 -7.34
CA PRO A 21 -6.50 -11.23 -8.18
C PRO A 21 -5.67 -12.21 -9.01
N LYS A 22 -5.28 -11.81 -10.23
CA LYS A 22 -4.53 -12.67 -11.17
C LYS A 22 -3.00 -12.67 -10.93
N GLY A 23 -2.52 -11.90 -9.97
CA GLY A 23 -1.12 -11.81 -9.58
C GLY A 23 -0.99 -11.13 -8.22
N ALA A 24 0.09 -11.43 -7.49
CA ALA A 24 0.36 -10.84 -6.18
C ALA A 24 0.67 -9.34 -6.29
N ILE A 25 1.36 -8.92 -7.36
CA ILE A 25 1.71 -7.54 -7.65
C ILE A 25 1.16 -7.16 -9.03
N GLN A 26 0.39 -6.08 -9.12
CA GLN A 26 -0.16 -5.62 -10.42
C GLN A 26 0.93 -5.00 -11.33
N GLY A 27 2.05 -4.55 -10.76
CA GLY A 27 3.22 -4.06 -11.51
C GLY A 27 3.12 -2.60 -11.97
N GLN A 28 2.21 -1.82 -11.37
CA GLN A 28 1.95 -0.41 -11.70
C GLN A 28 3.21 0.47 -11.66
N LYS A 29 3.97 0.41 -10.56
CA LYS A 29 5.22 1.19 -10.40
C LYS A 29 6.27 0.83 -11.45
N LEU A 30 6.36 -0.45 -11.83
CA LEU A 30 7.28 -0.93 -12.85
C LEU A 30 6.89 -0.39 -14.24
N ASP A 31 5.60 -0.41 -14.59
CA ASP A 31 5.13 0.17 -15.86
C ASP A 31 5.49 1.66 -15.97
N PHE A 32 5.29 2.43 -14.91
CA PHE A 32 5.67 3.85 -14.90
C PHE A 32 7.16 4.08 -15.06
N LEU A 33 7.99 3.32 -14.36
CA LEU A 33 9.44 3.39 -14.52
C LEU A 33 9.84 3.08 -15.97
N LEU A 34 9.27 2.02 -16.57
CA LEU A 34 9.55 1.67 -17.96
C LEU A 34 9.09 2.76 -18.93
N ARG A 35 7.93 3.37 -18.70
CA ARG A 35 7.43 4.48 -19.52
C ARG A 35 8.28 5.73 -19.40
N GLU A 36 8.76 6.05 -18.20
CA GLU A 36 9.71 7.14 -17.98
C GLU A 36 11.02 6.89 -18.75
N LEU A 37 11.60 5.70 -18.59
CA LEU A 37 12.86 5.31 -19.24
C LEU A 37 12.76 5.23 -20.77
N THR A 38 11.57 4.92 -21.31
CA THR A 38 11.34 4.75 -22.75
C THR A 38 10.66 5.94 -23.41
N LEU A 39 10.38 7.03 -22.67
CA LEU A 39 9.60 8.16 -23.17
C LEU A 39 10.20 8.75 -24.45
N ASP A 40 11.53 8.90 -24.52
CA ASP A 40 12.21 9.46 -25.70
C ASP A 40 12.03 8.62 -26.96
N ALA A 41 11.77 7.32 -26.81
CA ALA A 41 11.50 6.38 -27.89
C ALA A 41 10.02 6.04 -28.07
N SER A 42 9.12 6.67 -27.30
CA SER A 42 7.68 6.32 -27.30
C SER A 42 6.98 6.53 -28.64
N HIS A 43 7.49 7.43 -29.48
CA HIS A 43 7.02 7.68 -30.85
C HIS A 43 7.51 6.62 -31.86
N ILE A 44 8.44 5.75 -31.48
CA ILE A 44 9.03 4.72 -32.33
C ILE A 44 8.25 3.43 -32.16
N THR A 45 7.28 3.20 -33.05
CA THR A 45 6.42 2.00 -33.04
C THR A 45 7.00 0.81 -33.79
N ASN A 46 8.05 1.01 -34.59
CA ASN A 46 8.80 -0.07 -35.20
C ASN A 46 10.18 -0.13 -34.54
N PHE A 47 10.47 -1.23 -33.83
CA PHE A 47 11.68 -1.35 -33.04
C PHE A 47 12.95 -1.47 -33.88
N ASP A 48 12.86 -1.70 -35.20
CA ASP A 48 13.99 -1.61 -36.12
C ASP A 48 14.47 -0.17 -36.34
N LYS A 49 13.65 0.82 -35.99
CA LYS A 49 13.99 2.25 -36.10
C LYS A 49 14.60 2.83 -34.82
N LEU A 50 14.71 2.03 -33.76
CA LEU A 50 15.43 2.43 -32.56
C LEU A 50 16.93 2.57 -32.86
N SER A 51 17.65 3.37 -32.08
CA SER A 51 19.11 3.52 -32.21
C SER A 51 19.86 2.18 -32.14
N ILE A 52 19.27 1.18 -31.47
CA ILE A 52 19.66 -0.22 -31.55
C ILE A 52 18.38 -1.00 -31.85
N PRO A 53 18.29 -1.72 -32.99
CA PRO A 53 17.16 -2.58 -33.28
C PRO A 53 16.89 -3.56 -32.13
N PHE A 54 15.62 -3.65 -31.73
CA PHE A 54 15.23 -4.38 -30.52
C PHE A 54 14.11 -5.39 -30.80
N ARG A 55 14.09 -6.47 -30.04
CA ARG A 55 12.99 -7.44 -29.96
C ARG A 55 12.71 -7.75 -28.51
N ALA A 56 11.45 -7.70 -28.12
CA ALA A 56 11.00 -8.25 -26.84
C ALA A 56 10.38 -9.61 -27.08
N VAL A 57 10.81 -10.63 -26.34
CA VAL A 57 10.26 -11.99 -26.42
C VAL A 57 9.41 -12.24 -25.19
N ALA A 58 8.16 -12.63 -25.38
CA ALA A 58 7.25 -13.00 -24.32
C ALA A 58 6.66 -14.39 -24.57
N SER A 59 6.12 -15.01 -23.54
CA SER A 59 5.44 -16.30 -23.64
C SER A 59 3.93 -16.08 -23.61
N ASP A 60 3.19 -16.63 -24.57
CA ASP A 60 1.72 -16.67 -24.45
C ASP A 60 1.35 -17.75 -23.44
N ILE A 61 0.80 -17.35 -22.28
CA ILE A 61 0.47 -18.31 -21.21
C ILE A 61 -0.70 -19.23 -21.58
N VAL A 62 -1.47 -18.91 -22.64
CA VAL A 62 -2.58 -19.74 -23.09
C VAL A 62 -2.11 -20.86 -24.01
N THR A 63 -1.17 -20.58 -24.91
CA THR A 63 -0.69 -21.57 -25.91
C THR A 63 0.67 -22.17 -25.57
N GLY A 64 1.49 -21.48 -24.77
CA GLY A 64 2.89 -21.81 -24.51
C GLY A 64 3.85 -21.35 -25.62
N ASP A 65 3.37 -20.64 -26.64
CA ASP A 65 4.19 -20.22 -27.77
C ASP A 65 4.99 -18.95 -27.49
N ALA A 66 6.12 -18.80 -28.16
CA ALA A 66 6.89 -17.57 -28.17
C ALA A 66 6.19 -16.48 -29.00
N VAL A 67 6.15 -15.27 -28.45
CA VAL A 67 5.67 -14.06 -29.09
C VAL A 67 6.81 -13.08 -29.19
N VAL A 68 7.31 -12.89 -30.41
CA VAL A 68 8.40 -11.96 -30.72
C VAL A 68 7.80 -10.62 -31.13
N MET A 69 7.95 -9.61 -30.28
CA MET A 69 7.47 -8.26 -30.52
C MET A 69 8.56 -7.43 -31.20
N ALA A 70 8.30 -7.03 -32.44
CA ALA A 70 9.17 -6.19 -33.28
C ALA A 70 8.67 -4.73 -33.39
N GLY A 71 7.54 -4.41 -32.76
CA GLY A 71 6.93 -3.10 -32.78
C GLY A 71 5.77 -3.01 -31.81
N GLY A 72 5.14 -1.85 -31.73
CA GLY A 72 4.08 -1.52 -30.79
C GLY A 72 4.57 -0.53 -29.72
N ASP A 73 3.96 -0.58 -28.54
CA ASP A 73 4.39 0.19 -27.38
C ASP A 73 5.62 -0.47 -26.75
N LEU A 74 6.74 0.24 -26.72
CA LEU A 74 8.03 -0.28 -26.26
C LEU A 74 7.99 -0.65 -24.76
N ALA A 75 7.42 0.22 -23.92
CA ALA A 75 7.30 -0.03 -22.48
C ALA A 75 6.45 -1.26 -22.20
N GLN A 76 5.31 -1.39 -22.89
CA GLN A 76 4.39 -2.52 -22.75
C GLN A 76 5.03 -3.83 -23.21
N SER A 77 5.78 -3.79 -24.32
CA SER A 77 6.48 -4.98 -24.84
C SER A 77 7.57 -5.46 -23.88
N ILE A 78 8.35 -4.52 -23.34
CA ILE A 78 9.35 -4.79 -22.30
C ILE A 78 8.66 -5.35 -21.04
N ARG A 79 7.57 -4.72 -20.58
CA ARG A 79 6.80 -5.15 -19.40
C ARG A 79 6.25 -6.56 -19.56
N ALA A 80 5.71 -6.90 -20.73
CA ALA A 80 5.22 -8.25 -21.04
C ALA A 80 6.35 -9.29 -20.98
N SER A 81 7.50 -8.98 -21.59
CA SER A 81 8.68 -9.84 -21.63
C SER A 81 9.29 -10.14 -20.25
N MET A 82 9.08 -9.27 -19.25
CA MET A 82 9.55 -9.44 -17.86
C MET A 82 8.44 -9.77 -16.84
N SER A 83 7.26 -10.20 -17.29
CA SER A 83 6.11 -10.49 -16.41
C SER A 83 6.16 -11.89 -15.83
N VAL A 84 7.02 -12.10 -14.83
CA VAL A 84 7.18 -13.42 -14.17
C VAL A 84 5.83 -13.91 -13.60
N PRO A 85 5.34 -15.09 -14.02
CA PRO A 85 4.08 -15.65 -13.52
C PRO A 85 4.04 -15.77 -12.00
N GLY A 86 2.86 -15.54 -11.41
CA GLY A 86 2.63 -15.60 -9.96
C GLY A 86 3.04 -14.32 -9.21
N ILE A 87 4.14 -13.68 -9.62
CA ILE A 87 4.58 -12.40 -9.07
C ILE A 87 3.83 -11.25 -9.72
N PHE A 88 3.90 -11.16 -11.06
CA PHE A 88 3.28 -10.11 -11.84
C PHE A 88 2.04 -10.60 -12.56
N ALA A 89 1.02 -9.74 -12.66
CA ALA A 89 -0.12 -9.99 -13.53
C ALA A 89 0.34 -10.10 -15.00
N PRO A 90 -0.19 -11.08 -15.78
CA PRO A 90 0.08 -11.18 -17.22
C PRO A 90 -0.41 -9.93 -18.00
N VAL A 91 0.32 -9.56 -19.05
CA VAL A 91 0.02 -8.39 -19.90
C VAL A 91 -0.77 -8.82 -21.12
N ARG A 92 -1.87 -8.12 -21.43
CA ARG A 92 -2.65 -8.40 -22.63
C ARG A 92 -2.20 -7.52 -23.80
N ILE A 93 -1.74 -8.13 -24.89
CA ILE A 93 -1.36 -7.45 -26.13
C ILE A 93 -2.03 -8.16 -27.29
N GLU A 94 -2.76 -7.42 -28.13
CA GLU A 94 -3.42 -7.96 -29.35
C GLU A 94 -4.26 -9.24 -29.11
N GLY A 95 -4.96 -9.29 -27.96
CA GLY A 95 -5.80 -10.43 -27.58
C GLY A 95 -5.07 -11.60 -26.90
N ARG A 96 -3.74 -11.64 -26.98
CA ARG A 96 -2.89 -12.65 -26.30
C ARG A 96 -2.65 -12.27 -24.85
N LEU A 97 -2.38 -13.28 -24.01
CA LEU A 97 -2.06 -13.08 -22.60
C LEU A 97 -0.60 -13.45 -22.37
N LEU A 98 0.25 -12.43 -22.28
CA LEU A 98 1.69 -12.56 -22.31
C LEU A 98 2.28 -12.54 -20.90
N VAL A 99 3.25 -13.42 -20.67
CA VAL A 99 4.09 -13.48 -19.48
C VAL A 99 5.56 -13.51 -19.89
N ASP A 100 6.43 -13.58 -18.90
CA ASP A 100 7.88 -13.58 -19.05
C ASP A 100 8.38 -14.47 -20.20
N GLY A 101 9.29 -13.91 -21.01
CA GLY A 101 9.89 -14.61 -22.15
C GLY A 101 10.82 -15.75 -21.75
N GLY A 102 11.28 -15.78 -20.50
CA GLY A 102 12.17 -16.80 -19.97
C GLY A 102 11.64 -18.23 -20.14
N LEU A 103 10.31 -18.40 -20.12
CA LEU A 103 9.67 -19.71 -20.27
C LEU A 103 9.84 -20.33 -21.66
N VAL A 104 9.96 -19.51 -22.71
CA VAL A 104 10.07 -19.93 -24.12
C VAL A 104 11.44 -19.64 -24.72
N GLY A 105 12.19 -18.71 -24.15
CA GLY A 105 13.49 -18.30 -24.65
C GLY A 105 14.12 -17.18 -23.81
N ASN A 106 14.74 -17.54 -22.68
CA ASN A 106 15.51 -16.61 -21.85
C ASN A 106 16.75 -16.04 -22.57
N LEU A 107 17.30 -16.80 -23.52
CA LEU A 107 18.41 -16.39 -24.39
C LEU A 107 18.03 -16.67 -25.85
N PRO A 108 17.21 -15.80 -26.48
CA PRO A 108 16.55 -16.09 -27.77
C PRO A 108 17.50 -15.88 -28.96
N ILE A 109 18.53 -16.74 -29.07
CA ILE A 109 19.57 -16.68 -30.11
C ILE A 109 18.98 -16.84 -31.51
N ASP A 110 17.99 -17.73 -31.66
CA ASP A 110 17.26 -17.92 -32.92
C ASP A 110 16.55 -16.64 -33.41
N VAL A 111 15.93 -15.87 -32.51
CA VAL A 111 15.29 -14.59 -32.82
C VAL A 111 16.32 -13.58 -33.34
N ILE A 112 17.44 -13.44 -32.63
CA ILE A 112 18.53 -12.53 -33.05
C ILE A 112 19.11 -12.96 -34.40
N ARG A 113 19.30 -14.26 -34.61
CA ARG A 113 19.78 -14.78 -35.89
C ARG A 113 18.82 -14.50 -37.04
N GLN A 114 17.51 -14.57 -36.82
CA GLN A 114 16.49 -14.22 -37.81
C GLN A 114 16.49 -12.72 -38.16
N MET A 115 17.04 -11.86 -37.30
CA MET A 115 17.25 -10.43 -37.62
C MET A 115 18.36 -10.21 -38.65
N GLY A 116 19.12 -11.24 -39.02
CA GLY A 116 20.15 -11.16 -40.05
C GLY A 116 21.44 -10.49 -39.58
N VAL A 117 21.81 -10.67 -38.32
CA VAL A 117 23.07 -10.16 -37.77
C VAL A 117 24.27 -11.01 -38.22
N ASP A 118 25.44 -10.38 -38.36
CA ASP A 118 26.68 -11.05 -38.75
C ASP A 118 27.31 -11.86 -37.59
N VAL A 119 27.19 -11.35 -36.36
CA VAL A 119 27.81 -11.90 -35.14
C VAL A 119 26.82 -11.78 -33.99
N ILE A 120 26.67 -12.85 -33.20
CA ILE A 120 25.87 -12.85 -31.97
C ILE A 120 26.79 -12.75 -30.76
N ILE A 121 26.52 -11.79 -29.88
CA ILE A 121 27.13 -11.70 -28.55
C ILE A 121 26.05 -12.03 -27.53
N ALA A 122 26.06 -13.25 -27.02
CA ALA A 122 25.11 -13.77 -26.05
C ALA A 122 25.69 -13.64 -24.63
N VAL A 123 24.89 -13.09 -23.71
CA VAL A 123 25.24 -12.99 -22.28
C VAL A 123 24.28 -13.87 -21.49
N ASP A 124 24.79 -14.98 -20.97
CA ASP A 124 24.02 -15.95 -20.18
C ASP A 124 24.26 -15.71 -18.69
N VAL A 125 23.23 -15.21 -18.01
CA VAL A 125 23.19 -15.01 -16.57
C VAL A 125 22.46 -16.19 -15.93
N GLU A 126 23.11 -17.36 -15.87
CA GLU A 126 22.50 -18.56 -15.27
C GLU A 126 22.18 -18.35 -13.78
N PHE A 127 21.02 -18.84 -13.37
CA PHE A 127 20.64 -18.92 -11.96
C PHE A 127 21.13 -20.23 -11.35
N PRO A 128 21.71 -20.21 -10.13
CA PRO A 128 22.00 -21.43 -9.40
C PRO A 128 20.70 -22.20 -9.11
N LEU A 129 20.78 -23.53 -9.14
CA LEU A 129 19.70 -24.39 -8.69
C LEU A 129 19.77 -24.51 -7.16
N TYR A 130 18.62 -24.54 -6.50
CA TYR A 130 18.54 -24.79 -5.06
C TYR A 130 19.15 -26.15 -4.68
N THR A 131 19.81 -26.21 -3.53
CA THR A 131 20.27 -27.46 -2.93
C THR A 131 19.09 -28.25 -2.34
N ALA A 132 19.31 -29.51 -1.96
CA ALA A 132 18.26 -30.34 -1.39
C ALA A 132 17.69 -29.75 -0.07
N GLU A 133 18.56 -29.10 0.70
CA GLU A 133 18.22 -28.46 1.97
C GLU A 133 17.40 -27.19 1.77
N GLU A 134 17.55 -26.48 0.64
CA GLU A 134 16.81 -25.25 0.34
C GLU A 134 15.39 -25.51 -0.21
N LEU A 135 15.09 -26.75 -0.64
CA LEU A 135 13.80 -27.15 -1.22
C LEU A 135 12.73 -27.43 -0.14
N GLU A 136 12.50 -26.47 0.76
CA GLU A 136 11.69 -26.66 1.97
C GLU A 136 10.17 -26.46 1.77
N SER A 137 9.74 -25.93 0.62
CA SER A 137 8.33 -25.62 0.37
C SER A 137 7.86 -25.94 -1.04
N VAL A 138 6.56 -26.19 -1.21
CA VAL A 138 5.93 -26.41 -2.52
C VAL A 138 6.22 -25.28 -3.49
N LEU A 139 6.31 -24.05 -3.00
CA LEU A 139 6.60 -22.88 -3.81
C LEU A 139 8.04 -22.91 -4.34
N VAL A 140 9.03 -23.11 -3.45
CA VAL A 140 10.45 -23.17 -3.85
C VAL A 140 10.70 -24.36 -4.79
N ILE A 141 10.03 -25.49 -4.56
CA ILE A 141 10.06 -26.64 -5.48
C ILE A 141 9.47 -26.27 -6.84
N SER A 142 8.38 -25.50 -6.88
CA SER A 142 7.77 -25.06 -8.14
C SER A 142 8.69 -24.11 -8.91
N GLU A 143 9.36 -23.19 -8.21
CA GLU A 143 10.38 -22.31 -8.77
C GLU A 143 11.56 -23.11 -9.34
N GLN A 144 12.08 -24.08 -8.60
CA GLN A 144 13.14 -24.98 -9.06
C GLN A 144 12.75 -25.69 -10.37
N VAL A 145 11.51 -26.19 -10.48
CA VAL A 145 11.01 -26.83 -11.71
C VAL A 145 10.98 -25.85 -12.88
N LEU A 146 10.48 -24.61 -12.67
CA LEU A 146 10.50 -23.56 -13.69
C LEU A 146 11.93 -23.26 -14.14
N THR A 147 12.85 -23.05 -13.20
CA THR A 147 14.27 -22.77 -13.49
C THR A 147 14.92 -23.89 -14.30
N ILE A 148 14.63 -25.16 -13.99
CA ILE A 148 15.12 -26.31 -14.77
C ILE A 148 14.61 -26.26 -16.22
N MET A 149 13.34 -25.93 -16.45
CA MET A 149 12.76 -25.82 -17.78
C MET A 149 13.41 -24.68 -18.59
N ILE A 150 13.56 -23.51 -17.96
CA ILE A 150 14.22 -22.34 -18.55
C ILE A 150 15.66 -22.69 -18.96
N ARG A 151 16.44 -23.29 -18.06
CA ARG A 151 17.84 -23.66 -18.34
C ARG A 151 17.97 -24.67 -19.48
N LYS A 152 17.03 -25.61 -19.60
CA LYS A 152 17.01 -26.58 -20.70
C LYS A 152 16.88 -25.88 -22.05
N GLU A 153 16.01 -24.88 -22.13
CA GLU A 153 15.82 -24.09 -23.35
C GLU A 153 17.02 -23.17 -23.63
N THR A 154 17.56 -22.48 -22.61
CA THR A 154 18.79 -21.68 -22.75
C THR A 154 19.95 -22.49 -23.32
N ARG A 155 20.19 -23.71 -22.80
CA ARG A 155 21.24 -24.61 -23.33
C ARG A 155 21.00 -25.04 -24.76
N ARG A 156 19.73 -25.27 -25.15
CA ARG A 156 19.36 -25.58 -26.53
C ARG A 156 19.72 -24.42 -27.46
N GLN A 157 19.41 -23.19 -27.07
CA GLN A 157 19.74 -21.97 -27.82
C GLN A 157 21.26 -21.76 -27.93
N ILE A 158 22.01 -21.91 -26.83
CA ILE A 158 23.49 -21.82 -26.83
C ILE A 158 24.10 -22.83 -27.81
N GLY A 159 23.54 -24.03 -27.90
CA GLY A 159 23.97 -25.06 -28.86
C GLY A 159 23.79 -24.69 -30.34
N THR A 160 23.09 -23.59 -30.65
CA THR A 160 22.93 -23.08 -32.02
C THR A 160 23.95 -22.01 -32.43
N LEU A 161 24.77 -21.54 -31.49
CA LEU A 161 25.85 -20.59 -31.76
C LEU A 161 26.87 -21.20 -32.72
N THR A 162 27.44 -20.34 -33.57
CA THR A 162 28.49 -20.72 -34.53
C THR A 162 29.86 -20.26 -34.07
N GLU A 163 30.92 -20.64 -34.78
CA GLU A 163 32.30 -20.26 -34.45
C GLU A 163 32.55 -18.74 -34.50
N SER A 164 31.71 -18.01 -35.23
CA SER A 164 31.71 -16.55 -35.32
C SER A 164 31.04 -15.85 -34.13
N ASP A 165 30.34 -16.58 -33.27
CA ASP A 165 29.54 -16.01 -32.19
C ASP A 165 30.27 -16.10 -30.83
N PHE A 166 29.84 -15.26 -29.89
CA PHE A 166 30.42 -15.17 -28.56
C PHE A 166 29.37 -15.49 -27.49
N ILE A 167 29.76 -16.33 -26.53
CA ILE A 167 29.01 -16.56 -25.28
C ILE A 167 29.84 -16.01 -24.11
N ILE A 168 29.17 -15.22 -23.27
CA ILE A 168 29.72 -14.61 -22.06
C ILE A 168 28.86 -15.12 -20.89
N THR A 169 29.52 -15.74 -19.90
CA THR A 169 28.84 -16.34 -18.74
C THR A 169 29.47 -15.81 -17.45
N PRO A 170 28.90 -14.75 -16.85
CA PRO A 170 29.37 -14.22 -15.58
C PRO A 170 29.24 -15.25 -14.46
N THR A 171 30.26 -15.34 -13.59
CA THR A 171 30.21 -16.25 -12.43
C THR A 171 29.50 -15.57 -11.25
N LEU A 172 28.16 -15.64 -11.23
CA LEU A 172 27.32 -14.96 -10.24
C LEU A 172 27.22 -15.68 -8.87
N GLY A 173 27.95 -16.77 -8.64
CA GLY A 173 27.97 -17.43 -7.32
C GLY A 173 26.58 -17.83 -6.81
N THR A 174 26.23 -17.37 -5.60
CA THR A 174 24.95 -17.67 -4.92
C THR A 174 23.96 -16.50 -4.97
N TYR A 175 24.17 -15.50 -5.83
CA TYR A 175 23.24 -14.38 -5.96
C TYR A 175 21.92 -14.85 -6.61
N ALA A 176 20.82 -14.79 -5.85
CA ALA A 176 19.49 -15.09 -6.36
C ALA A 176 18.93 -13.94 -7.22
N SER A 177 18.09 -14.26 -8.20
CA SER A 177 17.43 -13.28 -9.09
C SER A 177 16.51 -12.30 -8.35
N SER A 178 16.03 -12.67 -7.16
CA SER A 178 15.18 -11.86 -6.30
C SER A 178 15.96 -10.91 -5.38
N ASN A 179 17.30 -11.05 -5.28
CA ASN A 179 18.10 -10.27 -4.34
C ASN A 179 18.58 -8.94 -4.94
N PHE A 180 17.74 -7.91 -4.83
CA PHE A 180 18.06 -6.55 -5.26
C PHE A 180 18.97 -5.78 -4.28
N GLY A 181 19.33 -6.35 -3.13
CA GLY A 181 20.18 -5.70 -2.13
C GLY A 181 21.67 -5.65 -2.50
N ASP A 182 22.13 -6.66 -3.24
CA ASP A 182 23.55 -6.90 -3.51
C ASP A 182 23.94 -6.56 -4.96
N ILE A 183 23.16 -5.71 -5.64
CA ILE A 183 23.35 -5.38 -7.07
C ILE A 183 24.79 -4.93 -7.37
N LEU A 184 25.40 -4.13 -6.50
CA LEU A 184 26.76 -3.62 -6.73
C LEU A 184 27.81 -4.73 -6.75
N ASP A 185 27.60 -5.80 -5.97
CA ASP A 185 28.52 -6.93 -5.90
C ASP A 185 28.42 -7.81 -7.16
N THR A 186 27.30 -7.77 -7.89
CA THR A 186 27.10 -8.52 -9.15
C THR A 186 27.79 -7.89 -10.37
N ILE A 187 28.29 -6.65 -10.27
CA ILE A 187 28.93 -5.94 -11.39
C ILE A 187 30.32 -6.51 -11.70
N GLU A 188 31.10 -6.85 -10.66
CA GLU A 188 32.48 -7.34 -10.82
C GLU A 188 32.55 -8.67 -11.60
N PRO A 189 31.74 -9.70 -11.29
CA PRO A 189 31.72 -10.93 -12.08
C PRO A 189 31.42 -10.71 -13.57
N GLY A 190 30.51 -9.78 -13.89
CA GLY A 190 30.20 -9.41 -15.27
C GLY A 190 31.40 -8.76 -15.98
N ARG A 191 32.09 -7.85 -15.28
CA ARG A 191 33.30 -7.19 -15.81
C ARG A 191 34.43 -8.20 -16.07
N GLN A 192 34.62 -9.15 -15.17
CA GLN A 192 35.63 -10.21 -15.32
C GLN A 192 35.32 -11.08 -16.54
N ALA A 193 34.07 -11.53 -16.71
CA ALA A 193 33.66 -12.36 -17.84
C ALA A 193 33.85 -11.66 -19.19
N ILE A 194 33.62 -10.34 -19.26
CA ILE A 194 33.91 -9.52 -20.45
C ILE A 194 35.41 -9.40 -20.69
N SER A 195 36.20 -9.16 -19.64
CA SER A 195 37.65 -8.98 -19.75
C SER A 195 38.34 -10.23 -20.33
N GLU A 196 37.86 -11.43 -19.99
CA GLU A 196 38.35 -12.70 -20.54
C GLU A 196 38.09 -12.85 -22.05
N LYS A 197 37.08 -12.14 -22.58
CA LYS A 197 36.73 -12.11 -24.01
C LYS A 197 37.29 -10.89 -24.74
N SER A 198 37.99 -9.99 -24.04
CA SER A 198 38.39 -8.68 -24.57
C SER A 198 39.21 -8.77 -25.86
N ALA A 199 40.13 -9.73 -25.99
CA ALA A 199 40.96 -9.87 -27.19
C ALA A 199 40.13 -10.19 -28.44
N GLN A 200 39.12 -11.06 -28.29
CA GLN A 200 38.23 -11.45 -29.39
C GLN A 200 37.24 -10.33 -29.73
N LEU A 201 36.68 -9.67 -28.71
CA LEU A 201 35.77 -8.54 -28.89
C LEU A 201 36.44 -7.31 -29.51
N GLN A 202 37.75 -7.16 -29.31
CA GLN A 202 38.52 -6.07 -29.90
C GLN A 202 38.56 -6.15 -31.44
N GLU A 203 38.43 -7.35 -32.02
CA GLU A 203 38.31 -7.54 -33.47
C GLU A 203 37.02 -6.95 -34.04
N LEU A 204 35.98 -6.78 -33.21
CA LEU A 204 34.70 -6.16 -33.56
C LEU A 204 34.66 -4.66 -33.28
N SER A 205 35.75 -4.08 -32.75
CA SER A 205 35.78 -2.67 -32.35
C SER A 205 35.81 -1.74 -33.57
N LEU A 206 35.04 -0.66 -33.49
CA LEU A 206 35.11 0.43 -34.46
C LEU A 206 36.35 1.28 -34.20
N SER A 207 36.96 1.82 -35.26
CA SER A 207 38.01 2.82 -35.09
C SER A 207 37.45 4.06 -34.40
N GLU A 208 38.30 4.84 -33.71
CA GLU A 208 37.84 6.05 -33.01
C GLU A 208 37.14 7.06 -33.95
N SER A 209 37.59 7.13 -35.21
CA SER A 209 36.98 7.94 -36.26
C SER A 209 35.59 7.47 -36.69
N GLU A 210 35.28 6.18 -36.55
CA GLU A 210 33.96 5.60 -36.86
C GLU A 210 33.05 5.58 -35.62
N TRP A 211 33.64 5.39 -34.43
CA TRP A 211 32.93 5.34 -33.16
C TRP A 211 32.30 6.68 -32.79
N ALA A 212 33.02 7.80 -32.96
CA ALA A 212 32.50 9.11 -32.56
C ALA A 212 31.23 9.53 -33.33
N PRO A 213 31.15 9.42 -34.68
CA PRO A 213 29.90 9.63 -35.41
C PRO A 213 28.78 8.67 -35.02
N TYR A 214 29.10 7.38 -34.83
CA TYR A 214 28.15 6.37 -34.39
C TYR A 214 27.53 6.72 -33.03
N LEU A 215 28.36 7.13 -32.06
CA LEU A 215 27.91 7.54 -30.74
C LEU A 215 27.08 8.84 -30.79
N ALA A 216 27.50 9.82 -31.60
CA ALA A 216 26.77 11.06 -31.80
C ALA A 216 25.37 10.82 -32.37
N GLN A 217 25.23 9.90 -33.33
CA GLN A 217 23.93 9.50 -33.88
C GLN A 217 23.07 8.79 -32.83
N ARG A 218 23.67 7.93 -31.99
CA ARG A 218 22.94 7.21 -30.91
C ARG A 218 22.49 8.10 -29.76
N THR A 219 23.23 9.16 -29.47
CA THR A 219 22.99 10.07 -28.34
C THR A 219 22.17 11.29 -28.71
N GLN A 220 21.77 11.42 -29.98
CA GLN A 220 20.92 12.48 -30.47
C GLN A 220 19.52 12.35 -29.83
N ARG A 221 19.24 13.17 -28.82
CA ARG A 221 17.90 13.26 -28.22
C ARG A 221 16.95 13.91 -29.22
N PRO A 222 15.68 13.46 -29.31
CA PRO A 222 14.67 14.17 -30.08
C PRO A 222 14.61 15.64 -29.63
N ALA A 223 14.47 16.56 -30.60
CA ALA A 223 14.20 17.97 -30.30
C ALA A 223 12.81 18.10 -29.63
N ASP A 224 12.67 19.12 -28.78
CA ASP A 224 11.47 19.59 -28.07
C ASP A 224 10.22 18.70 -28.23
N ARG A 225 9.83 18.00 -27.15
CA ARG A 225 8.71 17.05 -27.14
C ARG A 225 7.37 17.70 -27.49
N GLY A 226 7.32 19.03 -27.56
CA GLY A 226 6.14 19.78 -27.95
C GLY A 226 5.09 19.80 -26.84
N ARG A 227 3.85 20.08 -27.24
CA ARG A 227 2.71 20.24 -26.33
C ARG A 227 1.62 19.22 -26.67
N LEU A 228 0.91 18.78 -25.64
CA LEU A 228 -0.21 17.86 -25.78
C LEU A 228 -1.34 18.54 -26.56
N ALA A 229 -1.77 17.96 -27.65
CA ALA A 229 -2.93 18.43 -28.40
C ALA A 229 -4.26 18.03 -27.75
N PHE A 230 -4.28 16.89 -27.06
CA PHE A 230 -5.45 16.38 -26.34
C PHE A 230 -5.02 15.47 -25.18
N VAL A 231 -5.94 15.30 -24.24
CA VAL A 231 -5.86 14.36 -23.12
C VAL A 231 -7.14 13.54 -23.13
N ARG A 232 -7.05 12.22 -23.06
CA ARG A 232 -8.23 11.34 -22.92
C ARG A 232 -7.99 10.18 -21.98
N VAL A 233 -9.07 9.68 -21.40
CA VAL A 233 -9.07 8.44 -20.61
C VAL A 233 -9.91 7.40 -21.35
N VAL A 234 -9.34 6.21 -21.49
CA VAL A 234 -10.03 5.02 -22.01
C VAL A 234 -10.10 4.02 -20.86
N ASP A 235 -11.32 3.75 -20.41
CA ASP A 235 -11.58 2.81 -19.32
C ASP A 235 -12.76 1.88 -19.61
N ASP A 236 -12.88 0.81 -18.84
CA ASP A 236 -13.95 -0.20 -18.91
C ASP A 236 -14.83 -0.23 -17.63
N SER A 237 -14.82 0.86 -16.86
CA SER A 237 -15.61 1.00 -15.63
C SER A 237 -17.02 1.56 -15.90
N LYS A 238 -17.79 1.77 -14.81
CA LYS A 238 -19.12 2.41 -14.86
C LYS A 238 -19.08 3.92 -14.60
N LEU A 239 -17.89 4.49 -14.39
CA LEU A 239 -17.73 5.91 -14.12
C LEU A 239 -18.00 6.73 -15.38
N ALA A 240 -18.49 7.96 -15.19
CA ALA A 240 -18.57 8.89 -16.31
C ALA A 240 -17.17 9.43 -16.65
N PRO A 241 -16.86 9.69 -17.94
CA PRO A 241 -15.59 10.27 -18.35
C PRO A 241 -15.21 11.54 -17.58
N GLU A 242 -16.20 12.39 -17.27
CA GLU A 242 -16.02 13.63 -16.54
C GLU A 242 -15.49 13.40 -15.11
N VAL A 243 -15.81 12.26 -14.48
CA VAL A 243 -15.22 11.89 -13.19
C VAL A 243 -13.73 11.60 -13.34
N LEU A 244 -13.34 10.86 -14.37
CA LEU A 244 -11.94 10.48 -14.60
C LEU A 244 -11.11 11.68 -15.02
N GLU A 245 -11.62 12.47 -15.95
CA GLU A 245 -10.98 13.69 -16.43
C GLU A 245 -10.78 14.70 -15.30
N SER A 246 -11.74 14.84 -14.37
CA SER A 246 -11.60 15.75 -13.22
C SER A 246 -10.49 15.37 -12.23
N ARG A 247 -10.00 14.12 -12.28
CA ARG A 247 -8.87 13.66 -11.45
C ARG A 247 -7.52 14.01 -12.09
N LEU A 248 -7.52 14.36 -13.38
CA LEU A 248 -6.33 14.77 -14.09
C LEU A 248 -6.01 16.25 -13.82
N SER A 249 -4.74 16.57 -13.60
CA SER A 249 -4.22 17.94 -13.68
C SER A 249 -3.52 18.25 -14.99
N VAL A 250 -3.34 17.26 -15.86
CA VAL A 250 -2.81 17.48 -17.22
C VAL A 250 -3.94 17.84 -18.17
N HIS A 251 -3.69 18.81 -19.05
CA HIS A 251 -4.65 19.34 -20.01
C HIS A 251 -4.01 19.47 -21.40
N ALA A 252 -4.86 19.65 -22.40
CA ALA A 252 -4.39 20.04 -23.73
C ALA A 252 -3.67 21.40 -23.66
N GLY A 253 -2.50 21.48 -24.30
CA GLY A 253 -1.60 22.63 -24.31
C GLY A 253 -0.42 22.50 -23.35
N ASP A 254 -0.45 21.56 -22.41
CA ASP A 254 0.66 21.30 -21.48
C ASP A 254 1.87 20.72 -22.21
N GLU A 255 3.07 20.98 -21.68
CA GLU A 255 4.31 20.37 -22.19
C GLU A 255 4.34 18.87 -21.88
N ILE A 256 4.93 18.08 -22.78
CA ILE A 256 5.03 16.63 -22.59
C ILE A 256 6.09 16.31 -21.52
N ASP A 257 5.62 16.08 -20.30
CA ASP A 257 6.41 15.71 -19.13
C ASP A 257 6.03 14.30 -18.62
N ALA A 258 6.97 13.34 -18.68
CA ALA A 258 6.76 11.98 -18.19
C ALA A 258 6.33 11.93 -16.72
N ALA A 259 6.94 12.73 -15.87
CA ALA A 259 6.66 12.72 -14.44
C ALA A 259 5.22 13.19 -14.18
N LEU A 260 4.80 14.28 -14.85
CA LEU A 260 3.42 14.76 -14.77
C LEU A 260 2.43 13.73 -15.33
N LEU A 261 2.75 13.09 -16.46
CA LEU A 261 1.89 12.06 -17.05
C LEU A 261 1.74 10.84 -16.12
N ALA A 262 2.85 10.37 -15.54
CA ALA A 262 2.86 9.27 -14.59
C ALA A 262 2.13 9.62 -13.27
N GLU A 263 2.26 10.85 -12.78
CA GLU A 263 1.51 11.32 -11.60
C GLU A 263 0.00 11.25 -11.84
N ASN A 264 -0.45 11.68 -13.02
CA ASN A 264 -1.85 11.63 -13.40
C ASN A 264 -2.39 10.19 -13.54
N ALA A 265 -1.59 9.27 -14.10
CA ALA A 265 -1.93 7.85 -14.11
C ALA A 265 -1.99 7.26 -12.69
N ASN A 266 -1.09 7.68 -11.79
CA ASN A 266 -1.14 7.31 -10.36
C ASN A 266 -2.42 7.82 -9.69
N ARG A 267 -2.88 9.04 -10.00
CA ARG A 267 -4.13 9.59 -9.46
C ARG A 267 -5.35 8.77 -9.89
N LEU A 268 -5.40 8.35 -11.15
CA LEU A 268 -6.44 7.44 -11.64
C LEU A 268 -6.34 6.06 -10.99
N TYR A 269 -5.13 5.50 -10.85
CA TYR A 269 -4.91 4.24 -10.14
C TYR A 269 -5.35 4.31 -8.67
N GLY A 270 -5.14 5.48 -8.03
CA GLY A 270 -5.54 5.79 -6.65
C GLY A 270 -7.06 5.74 -6.41
N LEU A 271 -7.89 5.67 -7.45
CA LEU A 271 -9.33 5.39 -7.30
C LEU A 271 -9.60 3.97 -6.78
N GLN A 272 -8.60 3.08 -6.77
CA GLN A 272 -8.69 1.68 -6.32
C GLN A 272 -9.71 0.81 -7.08
N LEU A 273 -10.29 1.32 -8.17
CA LEU A 273 -11.20 0.60 -9.08
C LEU A 273 -10.45 -0.20 -10.15
N TYR A 274 -9.24 0.25 -10.47
CA TYR A 274 -8.45 -0.26 -11.59
C TYR A 274 -7.37 -1.22 -11.08
N ALA A 275 -7.18 -2.32 -11.81
CA ALA A 275 -6.04 -3.20 -11.59
C ALA A 275 -4.76 -2.61 -12.17
N HIS A 276 -4.88 -1.80 -13.23
CA HIS A 276 -3.76 -1.16 -13.90
C HIS A 276 -4.22 0.14 -14.56
N VAL A 277 -3.37 1.17 -14.50
CA VAL A 277 -3.55 2.41 -15.27
C VAL A 277 -2.25 2.76 -15.99
N GLY A 278 -2.19 2.54 -17.29
CA GLY A 278 -1.09 2.98 -18.13
C GLY A 278 -1.36 4.33 -18.78
N TYR A 279 -0.36 4.91 -19.43
CA TYR A 279 -0.54 6.06 -20.32
C TYR A 279 0.38 5.92 -21.54
N ARG A 280 -0.08 6.34 -22.71
CA ARG A 280 0.74 6.35 -23.92
C ARG A 280 0.55 7.65 -24.69
N LEU A 281 1.60 8.07 -25.38
CA LEU A 281 1.49 9.14 -26.36
C LEU A 281 0.87 8.58 -27.65
N VAL A 282 -0.02 9.35 -28.25
CA VAL A 282 -0.75 8.97 -29.46
C VAL A 282 -0.67 10.11 -30.45
N ASP A 283 -0.17 9.83 -31.65
CA ASP A 283 -0.17 10.77 -32.75
C ASP A 283 -1.44 10.59 -33.59
N GLU A 284 -2.32 11.60 -33.60
CA GLU A 284 -3.54 11.63 -34.42
C GLU A 284 -3.52 12.88 -35.31
N ASN A 285 -3.62 12.68 -36.63
CA ASN A 285 -3.63 13.77 -37.62
C ASN A 285 -2.44 14.74 -37.52
N GLY A 286 -1.27 14.25 -37.11
CA GLY A 286 -0.06 15.08 -36.93
C GLY A 286 -0.02 15.85 -35.62
N ALA A 287 -0.90 15.54 -34.67
CA ALA A 287 -0.95 16.13 -33.34
C ALA A 287 -0.77 15.04 -32.27
N THR A 288 0.17 15.25 -31.36
CA THR A 288 0.47 14.30 -30.28
C THR A 288 -0.42 14.59 -29.07
N GLY A 289 -1.19 13.61 -28.62
CA GLY A 289 -1.94 13.64 -27.36
C GLY A 289 -1.52 12.53 -26.41
N VAL A 290 -2.10 12.53 -25.22
CA VAL A 290 -1.93 11.43 -24.24
C VAL A 290 -3.24 10.68 -24.04
N GLU A 291 -3.14 9.36 -24.06
CA GLU A 291 -4.23 8.45 -23.72
C GLU A 291 -3.88 7.68 -22.45
N TYR A 292 -4.69 7.86 -21.41
CA TYR A 292 -4.67 7.03 -20.21
C TYR A 292 -5.50 5.77 -20.44
N GLN A 293 -4.92 4.60 -20.21
CA GLN A 293 -5.59 3.31 -20.37
C GLN A 293 -5.79 2.69 -18.99
N ALA A 294 -7.03 2.71 -18.49
CA ALA A 294 -7.39 2.21 -17.17
C ALA A 294 -8.19 0.92 -17.30
N SER A 295 -7.65 -0.18 -16.78
CA SER A 295 -8.30 -1.50 -16.79
C SER A 295 -8.87 -1.83 -15.42
N ALA A 296 -10.19 -2.01 -15.33
CA ALA A 296 -10.89 -2.28 -14.10
C ALA A 296 -10.42 -3.60 -13.46
N LYS A 297 -10.47 -3.66 -12.13
CA LYS A 297 -10.19 -4.90 -11.40
C LYS A 297 -11.14 -5.99 -11.89
N SER A 298 -10.56 -7.06 -12.44
CA SER A 298 -11.36 -8.18 -12.97
C SER A 298 -12.17 -8.91 -11.89
N TRP A 299 -11.78 -8.76 -10.62
CA TRP A 299 -12.49 -9.26 -9.43
C TRP A 299 -13.46 -8.22 -8.82
N GLY A 300 -13.51 -6.99 -9.33
CA GLY A 300 -14.47 -5.97 -8.90
C GLY A 300 -15.89 -6.14 -9.47
N PRO A 301 -16.82 -5.22 -9.15
CA PRO A 301 -16.63 -3.97 -8.40
C PRO A 301 -16.96 -4.08 -6.90
N ASN A 302 -17.23 -5.30 -6.39
CA ASN A 302 -17.46 -5.52 -4.97
C ASN A 302 -16.24 -6.22 -4.38
N PHE A 303 -15.68 -5.63 -3.33
CA PHE A 303 -14.40 -6.03 -2.74
C PHE A 303 -14.60 -6.40 -1.27
N LEU A 304 -13.91 -7.44 -0.83
CA LEU A 304 -13.87 -7.90 0.54
C LEU A 304 -12.42 -7.84 1.05
N LYS A 305 -12.22 -7.13 2.16
CA LYS A 305 -10.95 -7.05 2.89
C LYS A 305 -11.13 -7.57 4.30
N PHE A 306 -10.04 -8.01 4.92
CA PHE A 306 -10.05 -8.60 6.25
C PHE A 306 -9.06 -7.90 7.18
N GLY A 307 -9.34 -7.95 8.47
CA GLY A 307 -8.46 -7.45 9.52
C GLY A 307 -8.48 -8.39 10.71
N VAL A 308 -7.34 -8.47 11.39
CA VAL A 308 -7.20 -9.16 12.68
C VAL A 308 -6.50 -8.20 13.62
N SER A 309 -7.03 -8.07 14.82
CA SER A 309 -6.40 -7.37 15.93
C SER A 309 -6.34 -8.30 17.12
N LEU A 310 -5.15 -8.56 17.64
CA LEU A 310 -4.91 -9.25 18.90
C LEU A 310 -3.99 -8.37 19.73
N GLU A 311 -4.34 -8.18 20.99
CA GLU A 311 -3.55 -7.53 22.01
C GLU A 311 -3.60 -8.41 23.26
N ASP A 312 -2.45 -8.84 23.74
CA ASP A 312 -2.32 -9.60 24.97
C ASP A 312 -1.21 -9.00 25.81
N ASP A 313 -1.49 -8.79 27.09
CA ASP A 313 -0.54 -8.27 28.08
C ASP A 313 0.06 -9.33 28.99
N PHE A 314 -0.36 -10.60 28.84
CA PHE A 314 0.05 -11.75 29.66
C PHE A 314 -0.21 -11.64 31.17
N GLU A 315 -0.87 -10.57 31.63
CA GLU A 315 -1.23 -10.32 33.04
C GLU A 315 -2.75 -10.47 33.26
N GLY A 316 -3.52 -10.68 32.19
CA GLY A 316 -4.92 -11.11 32.24
C GLY A 316 -5.88 -10.30 31.37
N SER A 317 -5.37 -9.32 30.61
CA SER A 317 -6.15 -8.58 29.63
C SER A 317 -5.77 -9.01 28.20
N THR A 318 -6.67 -9.78 27.59
CA THR A 318 -6.60 -10.14 26.17
C THR A 318 -7.74 -9.46 25.41
N SER A 319 -7.41 -8.77 24.32
CA SER A 319 -8.37 -8.25 23.34
C SER A 319 -8.15 -8.92 21.99
N PHE A 320 -9.22 -9.39 21.37
CA PHE A 320 -9.18 -9.99 20.05
C PHE A 320 -10.35 -9.49 19.22
N ASN A 321 -10.08 -9.05 17.98
CA ASN A 321 -11.08 -8.61 17.01
C ASN A 321 -10.78 -9.20 15.63
N LEU A 322 -11.81 -9.74 14.98
CA LEU A 322 -11.83 -10.11 13.57
C LEU A 322 -12.69 -9.10 12.82
N ALA A 323 -12.15 -8.53 11.75
CA ALA A 323 -12.84 -7.54 10.95
C ALA A 323 -12.97 -7.97 9.48
N ALA A 324 -14.07 -7.62 8.85
CA ALA A 324 -14.29 -7.75 7.42
C ALA A 324 -14.93 -6.48 6.86
N ARG A 325 -14.38 -5.95 5.76
CA ARG A 325 -14.91 -4.78 5.03
C ARG A 325 -15.39 -5.19 3.66
N MET A 326 -16.65 -4.94 3.38
CA MET A 326 -17.27 -5.07 2.06
C MET A 326 -17.44 -3.69 1.43
N THR A 327 -16.79 -3.45 0.29
CA THR A 327 -16.91 -2.22 -0.48
C THR A 327 -17.54 -2.52 -1.83
N ARG A 328 -18.67 -1.88 -2.14
CA ARG A 328 -19.30 -1.91 -3.45
C ARG A 328 -19.07 -0.56 -4.12
N SER A 329 -18.19 -0.53 -5.11
CA SER A 329 -17.84 0.72 -5.79
C SER A 329 -18.59 0.89 -7.11
N GLY A 330 -18.59 2.12 -7.66
CA GLY A 330 -19.17 2.41 -8.97
C GLY A 330 -20.66 2.12 -9.06
N LEU A 331 -21.41 2.41 -7.98
CA LEU A 331 -22.86 2.17 -7.90
C LEU A 331 -23.65 3.07 -8.87
N ASN A 332 -23.06 4.21 -9.27
CA ASN A 332 -23.59 5.07 -10.30
C ASN A 332 -22.45 5.80 -11.05
N LYS A 333 -22.83 6.60 -12.05
CA LYS A 333 -21.91 7.36 -12.92
C LYS A 333 -21.03 8.37 -12.18
N LEU A 334 -21.47 8.82 -11.00
CA LEU A 334 -20.72 9.76 -10.15
C LEU A 334 -19.66 9.06 -9.30
N GLY A 335 -19.66 7.74 -9.24
CA GLY A 335 -18.73 6.96 -8.44
C GLY A 335 -19.19 6.73 -7.00
N ALA A 336 -20.49 6.68 -6.74
CA ALA A 336 -21.00 6.34 -5.42
C ALA A 336 -20.54 4.95 -4.96
N GLU A 337 -20.32 4.82 -3.65
CA GLU A 337 -19.83 3.61 -3.00
C GLU A 337 -20.70 3.23 -1.81
N TRP A 338 -20.83 1.93 -1.55
CA TRP A 338 -21.41 1.43 -0.31
C TRP A 338 -20.36 0.61 0.42
N ARG A 339 -20.01 1.04 1.63
CA ARG A 339 -19.08 0.34 2.52
C ARG A 339 -19.81 -0.27 3.70
N THR A 340 -19.44 -1.49 4.08
CA THR A 340 -19.91 -2.14 5.31
C THR A 340 -18.74 -2.81 5.99
N ASP A 341 -18.50 -2.43 7.24
CA ASP A 341 -17.46 -2.99 8.10
C ASP A 341 -18.14 -3.77 9.21
N LEU A 342 -17.74 -5.02 9.37
CA LEU A 342 -18.17 -5.89 10.45
C LEU A 342 -16.95 -6.25 11.27
N GLN A 343 -16.98 -5.93 12.56
CA GLN A 343 -15.99 -6.33 13.55
C GLN A 343 -16.65 -7.22 14.61
N LEU A 344 -16.02 -8.34 14.91
CA LEU A 344 -16.45 -9.32 15.90
C LEU A 344 -15.32 -9.55 16.90
N GLY A 345 -15.63 -9.69 18.19
CA GLY A 345 -14.62 -9.94 19.21
C GLY A 345 -14.86 -9.15 20.49
N THR A 346 -13.80 -8.57 21.04
CA THR A 346 -13.81 -7.76 22.26
C THR A 346 -14.62 -6.48 22.10
N ASP A 347 -14.50 -5.82 20.95
CA ASP A 347 -15.16 -4.56 20.62
C ASP A 347 -16.01 -4.74 19.35
N PRO A 348 -17.14 -5.48 19.40
CA PRO A 348 -17.91 -5.76 18.20
C PRO A 348 -18.53 -4.48 17.64
N ALA A 349 -18.49 -4.34 16.32
CA ALA A 349 -19.01 -3.18 15.62
C ALA A 349 -19.60 -3.55 14.25
N LEU A 350 -20.63 -2.83 13.84
CA LEU A 350 -21.17 -2.81 12.49
C LEU A 350 -21.24 -1.36 12.04
N LEU A 351 -20.43 -1.02 11.05
CA LEU A 351 -20.49 0.27 10.38
C LEU A 351 -20.97 0.07 8.95
N THR A 352 -21.99 0.81 8.53
CA THR A 352 -22.36 0.86 7.10
C THR A 352 -22.56 2.30 6.64
N GLU A 353 -22.04 2.61 5.45
CA GLU A 353 -22.00 3.95 4.89
C GLU A 353 -22.29 3.90 3.38
N PHE A 354 -23.14 4.82 2.91
CA PHE A 354 -23.35 5.06 1.48
C PHE A 354 -22.74 6.40 1.08
N TYR A 355 -21.54 6.37 0.49
CA TYR A 355 -20.84 7.55 0.02
C TYR A 355 -21.36 7.98 -1.36
N GLN A 356 -21.85 9.21 -1.47
CA GLN A 356 -22.41 9.78 -2.70
C GLN A 356 -21.78 11.14 -3.05
N PRO A 357 -20.94 11.21 -4.10
CA PRO A 357 -20.49 12.48 -4.67
C PRO A 357 -21.65 13.32 -5.20
N LEU A 358 -21.59 14.64 -5.03
CA LEU A 358 -22.69 15.53 -5.43
C LEU A 358 -22.63 15.99 -6.90
N SER A 359 -21.47 15.95 -7.55
CA SER A 359 -21.34 16.25 -8.99
C SER A 359 -20.11 15.58 -9.58
N PHE A 360 -20.04 15.55 -10.93
CA PHE A 360 -18.84 15.14 -11.65
C PHE A 360 -17.66 16.00 -11.20
N GLY A 361 -16.60 15.37 -10.69
CA GLY A 361 -15.40 16.02 -10.17
C GLY A 361 -15.52 16.82 -8.88
N SER A 362 -16.70 16.87 -8.25
CA SER A 362 -16.83 17.49 -6.94
C SER A 362 -16.14 16.64 -5.89
N ARG A 363 -15.33 17.30 -5.06
CA ARG A 363 -14.76 16.74 -3.85
C ARG A 363 -15.77 16.70 -2.69
N VAL A 364 -16.99 17.18 -2.91
CA VAL A 364 -18.06 17.25 -1.90
C VAL A 364 -19.01 16.06 -2.05
N PHE A 365 -19.33 15.44 -0.92
CA PHE A 365 -20.18 14.26 -0.85
C PHE A 365 -21.20 14.35 0.30
N ILE A 366 -22.22 13.51 0.21
CA ILE A 366 -23.09 13.16 1.33
C ILE A 366 -22.91 11.68 1.66
N ALA A 367 -23.03 11.33 2.93
CA ALA A 367 -22.88 9.96 3.40
C ALA A 367 -23.83 9.65 4.57
N PRO A 368 -25.04 9.12 4.31
CA PRO A 368 -25.83 8.49 5.35
C PRO A 368 -25.08 7.26 5.89
N ARG A 369 -25.06 7.14 7.21
CA ARG A 369 -24.24 6.17 7.95
C ARG A 369 -25.04 5.58 9.10
N LEU A 370 -24.80 4.31 9.40
CA LEU A 370 -25.25 3.61 10.60
C LEU A 370 -24.01 3.05 11.29
N ASP A 371 -23.79 3.44 12.54
CA ASP A 371 -22.68 3.01 13.38
C ASP A 371 -23.24 2.31 14.63
N MET A 372 -23.02 1.00 14.72
CA MET A 372 -23.39 0.21 15.88
C MET A 372 -22.13 -0.36 16.49
N ARG A 373 -21.89 -0.12 17.78
CA ARG A 373 -20.66 -0.54 18.44
C ARG A 373 -20.89 -0.90 19.89
N GLN A 374 -20.00 -1.72 20.41
CA GLN A 374 -19.95 -2.04 21.82
C GLN A 374 -18.52 -1.93 22.32
N SER A 375 -18.35 -1.30 23.48
CA SER A 375 -17.05 -1.11 24.14
C SER A 375 -17.17 -1.39 25.63
N ASN A 376 -16.02 -1.70 26.26
CA ASN A 376 -15.95 -1.80 27.71
C ASN A 376 -15.26 -0.55 28.27
N LEU A 377 -15.92 0.12 29.21
CA LEU A 377 -15.39 1.31 29.89
C LEU A 377 -15.21 1.01 31.38
N ASN A 378 -14.03 1.33 31.91
CA ASN A 378 -13.77 1.22 33.34
C ASN A 378 -14.31 2.49 34.03
N ALA A 379 -15.08 2.31 35.10
CA ALA A 379 -15.53 3.35 36.00
C ALA A 379 -14.62 3.38 37.23
N PHE A 380 -14.17 4.57 37.62
CA PHE A 380 -13.16 4.75 38.66
C PHE A 380 -13.70 5.54 39.86
N ALA A 381 -13.27 5.18 41.06
CA ALA A 381 -13.38 6.03 42.25
C ALA A 381 -12.06 6.00 43.02
N MET A 382 -11.54 7.19 43.39
CA MET A 382 -10.25 7.34 44.09
C MET A 382 -9.08 6.60 43.40
N ASN A 383 -9.05 6.61 42.05
CA ASN A 383 -8.09 5.91 41.18
C ASN A 383 -8.20 4.38 41.13
N ASP A 384 -9.12 3.76 41.86
CA ASP A 384 -9.41 2.33 41.74
C ASP A 384 -10.56 2.10 40.75
N THR A 385 -10.43 1.06 39.94
CA THR A 385 -11.56 0.60 39.10
C THR A 385 -12.63 0.00 40.00
N ILE A 386 -13.79 0.65 40.09
CA ILE A 386 -14.92 0.18 40.89
C ILE A 386 -15.92 -0.65 40.10
N ALA A 387 -15.96 -0.44 38.77
CA ALA A 387 -16.79 -1.22 37.87
C ALA A 387 -16.27 -1.14 36.43
N ARG A 388 -16.69 -2.09 35.61
CA ARG A 388 -16.53 -2.09 34.16
C ARG A 388 -17.93 -2.13 33.56
N TYR A 389 -18.28 -1.08 32.81
CA TYR A 389 -19.51 -1.01 32.05
C TYR A 389 -19.28 -1.54 30.65
N ARG A 390 -20.26 -2.27 30.12
CA ARG A 390 -20.37 -2.60 28.70
C ARG A 390 -21.36 -1.63 28.08
N VAL A 391 -20.85 -0.72 27.27
CA VAL A 391 -21.64 0.30 26.59
C VAL A 391 -21.92 -0.17 25.18
N SER A 392 -23.19 -0.23 24.80
CA SER A 392 -23.64 -0.56 23.44
C SER A 392 -24.36 0.65 22.88
N GLU A 393 -23.97 1.10 21.69
CA GLU A 393 -24.50 2.32 21.06
C GLU A 393 -24.83 2.03 19.60
N GLY A 394 -25.93 2.62 19.11
CA GLY A 394 -26.35 2.55 17.72
C GLY A 394 -26.82 3.90 17.22
N ASP A 395 -26.02 4.53 16.36
CA ASP A 395 -26.27 5.85 15.78
C ASP A 395 -26.56 5.77 14.29
N ILE A 396 -27.54 6.56 13.84
CA ILE A 396 -27.71 6.90 12.44
C ILE A 396 -27.26 8.34 12.25
N SER A 397 -26.44 8.60 11.23
CA SER A 397 -26.01 9.95 10.89
C SER A 397 -26.23 10.27 9.40
N LEU A 398 -26.32 11.57 9.13
CA LEU A 398 -26.21 12.12 7.78
C LEU A 398 -25.01 13.04 7.74
N ASP A 399 -23.97 12.59 7.03
CA ASP A 399 -22.70 13.29 6.94
C ASP A 399 -22.62 14.08 5.64
N PHE A 400 -21.96 15.22 5.71
CA PHE A 400 -21.55 16.07 4.60
C PHE A 400 -20.04 16.23 4.68
N GLY A 401 -19.34 15.96 3.59
CA GLY A 401 -17.89 16.00 3.59
C GLY A 401 -17.28 16.58 2.34
N ARG A 402 -16.00 16.93 2.44
CA ARG A 402 -15.16 17.41 1.35
C ARG A 402 -13.78 16.77 1.40
N GLU A 403 -13.40 16.11 0.32
CA GLU A 403 -12.04 15.58 0.10
C GLU A 403 -11.03 16.72 -0.12
N ILE A 404 -9.83 16.56 0.43
CA ILE A 404 -8.69 17.47 0.31
C ILE A 404 -7.57 16.71 -0.42
N GLY A 405 -7.59 16.78 -1.75
CA GLY A 405 -6.65 16.02 -2.58
C GLY A 405 -6.91 14.53 -2.44
N THR A 406 -5.84 13.74 -2.29
CA THR A 406 -5.89 12.30 -2.02
C THR A 406 -5.46 11.95 -0.59
N VAL A 407 -5.23 12.98 0.25
CA VAL A 407 -4.54 12.85 1.54
C VAL A 407 -5.39 13.32 2.71
N GLY A 408 -6.65 13.73 2.50
CA GLY A 408 -7.46 14.18 3.62
C GLY A 408 -8.92 14.41 3.29
N GLU A 409 -9.71 14.61 4.34
CA GLU A 409 -11.12 14.96 4.29
C GLU A 409 -11.50 15.89 5.45
N PHE A 410 -12.46 16.77 5.19
CA PHE A 410 -13.24 17.43 6.23
C PHE A 410 -14.67 16.87 6.18
N ARG A 411 -15.24 16.52 7.33
CA ARG A 411 -16.58 15.94 7.44
C ARG A 411 -17.34 16.57 8.59
N THR A 412 -18.63 16.79 8.42
CA THR A 412 -19.53 17.21 9.48
C THR A 412 -20.88 16.54 9.30
N GLY A 413 -21.60 16.27 10.37
CA GLY A 413 -22.87 15.58 10.27
C GLY A 413 -23.75 15.80 11.49
N VAL A 414 -25.01 15.42 11.32
CA VAL A 414 -26.00 15.31 12.41
C VAL A 414 -26.21 13.83 12.67
N TYR A 415 -26.21 13.42 13.94
CA TYR A 415 -26.44 12.03 14.34
C TYR A 415 -27.54 11.94 15.39
N ARG A 416 -28.18 10.76 15.45
CA ARG A 416 -29.13 10.39 16.48
C ARG A 416 -29.13 8.88 16.65
N GLY A 417 -29.26 8.44 17.89
CA GLY A 417 -29.21 7.02 18.22
C GLY A 417 -29.71 6.73 19.61
N LEU A 418 -29.41 5.51 20.04
CA LEU A 418 -29.77 4.94 21.33
C LEU A 418 -28.55 4.20 21.88
N GLY A 419 -28.40 4.18 23.19
CA GLY A 419 -27.35 3.44 23.86
C GLY A 419 -27.77 2.88 25.20
N GLU A 420 -27.00 1.90 25.66
CA GLU A 420 -27.19 1.26 26.96
C GLU A 420 -25.82 0.93 27.57
N ALA A 421 -25.63 1.35 28.81
CA ALA A 421 -24.47 1.01 29.63
C ALA A 421 -24.90 0.01 30.72
N ARG A 422 -24.41 -1.23 30.62
CA ARG A 422 -24.67 -2.28 31.61
C ARG A 422 -23.45 -2.56 32.46
N VAL A 423 -23.63 -2.78 33.76
CA VAL A 423 -22.54 -3.24 34.63
C VAL A 423 -22.13 -4.66 34.21
N ASN A 424 -20.90 -4.81 33.73
CA ASN A 424 -20.33 -6.10 33.32
C ASN A 424 -19.51 -6.72 34.46
N VAL A 425 -18.76 -5.90 35.21
CA VAL A 425 -18.00 -6.28 36.41
C VAL A 425 -18.13 -5.14 37.42
N GLY A 426 -18.37 -5.41 38.69
CA GLY A 426 -18.49 -4.36 39.72
C GLY A 426 -19.61 -4.63 40.71
N ASP A 427 -19.91 -3.64 41.55
CA ASP A 427 -21.00 -3.73 42.54
C ASP A 427 -22.37 -3.88 41.84
N PRO A 428 -23.16 -4.93 42.12
CA PRO A 428 -24.50 -5.11 41.54
C PRO A 428 -25.51 -4.00 41.87
N ILE A 429 -25.21 -3.12 42.83
CA ILE A 429 -26.04 -1.96 43.17
C ILE A 429 -25.91 -0.85 42.12
N LEU A 430 -24.83 -0.83 41.35
CA LEU A 430 -24.64 0.14 40.28
C LEU A 430 -25.72 -0.05 39.20
N PRO A 431 -26.37 1.04 38.74
CA PRO A 431 -27.48 0.95 37.81
C PRO A 431 -27.02 0.64 36.38
N ASN A 432 -27.84 -0.09 35.63
CA ASN A 432 -27.78 -0.04 34.18
C ASN A 432 -28.41 1.28 33.72
N ILE A 433 -27.86 1.88 32.66
CA ILE A 433 -28.25 3.19 32.16
C ILE A 433 -28.66 3.04 30.70
N ASP A 434 -29.91 3.33 30.38
CA ASP A 434 -30.36 3.57 29.01
C ASP A 434 -30.23 5.06 28.70
N PHE A 435 -29.80 5.41 27.49
CA PHE A 435 -29.64 6.80 27.09
C PHE A 435 -29.90 7.01 25.59
N ASP A 436 -30.45 8.18 25.25
CA ASP A 436 -30.58 8.64 23.88
C ASP A 436 -29.37 9.50 23.48
N THR A 437 -28.86 9.30 22.27
CA THR A 437 -27.77 10.09 21.68
C THR A 437 -28.32 11.02 20.59
N GLY A 438 -27.73 12.20 20.46
CA GLY A 438 -28.18 13.17 19.46
C GLY A 438 -27.29 14.41 19.41
N GLY A 439 -26.76 14.74 18.24
CA GLY A 439 -25.76 15.79 18.17
C GLY A 439 -25.30 16.15 16.79
N VAL A 440 -24.25 16.98 16.77
CA VAL A 440 -23.50 17.33 15.57
C VAL A 440 -22.03 17.05 15.80
N PHE A 441 -21.32 16.69 14.74
CA PHE A 441 -19.87 16.49 14.79
C PHE A 441 -19.18 17.23 13.65
N ALA A 442 -17.89 17.49 13.84
CA ALA A 442 -16.96 17.88 12.80
C ALA A 442 -15.69 17.04 12.92
N ARG A 443 -15.17 16.55 11.81
CA ARG A 443 -13.92 15.79 11.73
C ARG A 443 -13.03 16.37 10.65
N PHE A 444 -11.76 16.56 10.96
CA PHE A 444 -10.71 16.85 9.99
C PHE A 444 -9.70 15.71 10.03
N ARG A 445 -9.47 15.07 8.89
CA ARG A 445 -8.47 14.01 8.75
C ARG A 445 -7.51 14.35 7.63
N PHE A 446 -6.22 14.19 7.90
CA PHE A 446 -5.12 14.28 6.97
C PHE A 446 -4.18 13.09 7.19
N ASP A 447 -3.80 12.40 6.13
CA ASP A 447 -2.94 11.23 6.16
C ASP A 447 -2.09 11.21 4.88
N SER A 448 -0.80 11.49 5.04
CA SER A 448 0.21 11.45 3.98
C SER A 448 1.33 10.46 4.30
N LEU A 449 1.10 9.54 5.24
CA LEU A 449 2.07 8.52 5.61
C LEU A 449 2.31 7.56 4.43
N ASP A 450 3.56 7.22 4.18
CA ASP A 450 3.96 6.29 3.11
C ASP A 450 3.63 4.81 3.43
N ASN A 451 3.55 4.46 4.71
CA ASN A 451 3.12 3.16 5.20
C ASN A 451 2.30 3.37 6.50
N SER A 452 1.17 2.65 6.63
CA SER A 452 0.24 2.83 7.75
C SER A 452 0.71 2.25 9.10
N GLN A 453 1.73 1.38 9.08
CA GLN A 453 2.21 0.60 10.23
C GLN A 453 3.64 0.98 10.64
N PHE A 454 4.57 0.94 9.68
CA PHE A 454 5.96 1.35 9.84
C PHE A 454 6.27 2.50 8.87
N PRO A 455 5.66 3.69 9.07
CA PRO A 455 5.90 4.83 8.20
C PRO A 455 7.39 5.17 8.17
N ARG A 456 7.84 5.80 7.11
CA ARG A 456 9.19 6.36 7.03
C ARG A 456 9.16 7.86 6.86
N GLU A 457 8.09 8.38 6.29
CA GLU A 457 7.88 9.79 6.06
C GLU A 457 6.39 10.13 6.04
N GLY A 458 6.08 11.39 6.29
CA GLY A 458 4.73 11.92 6.19
C GLY A 458 4.09 12.26 7.52
N ILE A 459 2.86 12.78 7.42
CA ILE A 459 2.09 13.34 8.53
C ILE A 459 0.73 12.67 8.57
N LEU A 460 0.25 12.43 9.77
CA LEU A 460 -1.14 12.15 10.07
C LEU A 460 -1.66 13.20 11.06
N ALA A 461 -2.84 13.72 10.78
CA ALA A 461 -3.64 14.48 11.74
C ALA A 461 -5.10 14.00 11.67
N ASP A 462 -5.72 13.71 12.80
CA ASP A 462 -7.14 13.37 12.90
C ASP A 462 -7.72 14.12 14.09
N VAL A 463 -8.69 14.99 13.84
CA VAL A 463 -9.32 15.82 14.87
C VAL A 463 -10.81 15.66 14.76
N VAL A 464 -11.45 15.26 15.86
CA VAL A 464 -12.90 15.09 15.98
C VAL A 464 -13.41 16.04 17.05
N TRP A 465 -14.43 16.83 16.69
CA TRP A 465 -15.19 17.65 17.61
C TRP A 465 -16.63 17.17 17.63
N ASN A 466 -17.10 16.73 18.79
CA ASN A 466 -18.43 16.14 18.95
C ASN A 466 -19.28 16.96 19.93
N LEU A 467 -20.52 17.24 19.55
CA LEU A 467 -21.43 18.13 20.28
C LEU A 467 -22.77 17.44 20.50
N SER A 468 -22.98 16.85 21.68
CA SER A 468 -24.26 16.25 22.07
C SER A 468 -25.25 17.32 22.55
N ARG A 469 -26.49 17.27 22.08
CA ARG A 469 -27.50 18.32 22.29
C ARG A 469 -28.88 17.72 22.59
N PRO A 470 -29.51 18.07 23.73
CA PRO A 470 -30.89 17.67 24.00
C PRO A 470 -31.91 18.17 22.99
N SER A 471 -31.65 19.31 22.34
CA SER A 471 -32.49 19.80 21.23
C SER A 471 -32.50 18.90 19.99
N LEU A 472 -31.53 17.98 19.89
CA LEU A 472 -31.44 16.96 18.83
C LEU A 472 -31.85 15.56 19.34
N GLY A 473 -32.36 15.47 20.57
CA GLY A 473 -32.88 14.25 21.17
C GLY A 473 -31.91 13.48 22.04
N ALA A 474 -30.76 14.04 22.42
CA ALA A 474 -29.89 13.43 23.42
C ALA A 474 -30.44 13.62 24.85
N ASP A 475 -30.15 12.69 25.75
CA ASP A 475 -30.41 12.92 27.18
C ASP A 475 -29.40 13.90 27.78
N ASP A 476 -28.14 13.78 27.37
CA ASP A 476 -27.04 14.53 27.96
C ASP A 476 -26.48 15.61 27.03
N LYS A 477 -26.12 16.76 27.62
CA LYS A 477 -25.40 17.80 26.89
C LYS A 477 -23.90 17.69 27.16
N PHE A 478 -23.12 17.46 26.11
CA PHE A 478 -21.67 17.53 26.20
C PHE A 478 -20.99 18.04 24.93
N ASP A 479 -19.71 18.34 25.07
CA ASP A 479 -18.82 18.78 24.01
C ASP A 479 -17.45 18.11 24.23
N THR A 480 -16.99 17.33 23.26
CA THR A 480 -15.69 16.64 23.32
C THR A 480 -14.83 16.98 22.10
N ILE A 481 -13.54 17.16 22.34
CA ILE A 481 -12.53 17.27 21.27
C ILE A 481 -11.52 16.15 21.47
N GLU A 482 -11.26 15.41 20.40
CA GLU A 482 -10.23 14.39 20.29
C GLU A 482 -9.31 14.76 19.12
N GLY A 483 -8.00 14.60 19.32
CA GLY A 483 -6.99 14.97 18.34
C GLY A 483 -5.79 14.05 18.41
N ASP A 484 -5.46 13.44 17.28
CA ASP A 484 -4.26 12.63 17.08
C ASP A 484 -3.40 13.27 15.99
N PHE A 485 -2.12 13.43 16.27
CA PHE A 485 -1.13 13.91 15.32
C PHE A 485 0.08 13.00 15.36
N SER A 486 0.64 12.67 14.20
CA SER A 486 1.96 12.06 14.14
C SER A 486 2.73 12.49 12.91
N GLU A 487 4.02 12.72 13.06
CA GLU A 487 4.93 13.00 11.97
C GLU A 487 6.12 12.05 12.04
N THR A 488 6.53 11.54 10.88
CA THR A 488 7.62 10.57 10.78
C THR A 488 8.73 11.10 9.87
N TRP A 489 9.97 10.88 10.29
CA TRP A 489 11.17 11.20 9.52
C TRP A 489 12.11 9.99 9.48
N SER A 490 12.83 9.81 8.38
CA SER A 490 13.78 8.70 8.23
C SER A 490 15.12 9.12 7.67
N ARG A 491 16.17 8.40 8.07
CA ARG A 491 17.50 8.46 7.48
C ARG A 491 18.12 7.06 7.40
N GLY A 492 18.45 6.62 6.19
CA GLY A 492 19.07 5.30 5.97
C GLY A 492 18.11 4.16 6.32
N LYS A 493 18.42 3.37 7.35
CA LYS A 493 17.55 2.28 7.85
C LYS A 493 16.76 2.65 9.11
N SER A 494 16.92 3.87 9.60
CA SER A 494 16.37 4.35 10.86
C SER A 494 15.23 5.35 10.61
N SER A 495 14.21 5.28 11.45
CA SER A 495 13.02 6.13 11.43
C SER A 495 12.73 6.64 12.83
N LEU A 496 12.24 7.88 12.91
CA LEU A 496 11.83 8.55 14.13
C LEU A 496 10.43 9.11 13.92
N GLN A 497 9.52 8.84 14.85
CA GLN A 497 8.15 9.31 14.82
C GLN A 497 7.86 10.09 16.09
N LEU A 498 7.30 11.30 15.92
CA LEU A 498 6.66 12.06 16.98
C LEU A 498 5.15 11.79 16.91
N GLY A 499 4.52 11.48 18.03
CA GLY A 499 3.07 11.35 18.16
C GLY A 499 2.55 12.22 19.30
N LEU A 500 1.40 12.85 19.08
CA LEU A 500 0.66 13.64 20.05
C LEU A 500 -0.80 13.20 20.01
N SER A 501 -1.36 12.85 21.16
CA SER A 501 -2.78 12.54 21.31
C SER A 501 -3.35 13.41 22.42
N TYR A 502 -4.51 14.01 22.19
CA TYR A 502 -5.19 14.88 23.14
C TYR A 502 -6.69 14.66 23.06
N ALA A 503 -7.33 14.45 24.20
CA ALA A 503 -8.77 14.28 24.30
C ALA A 503 -9.31 15.07 25.49
N THR A 504 -10.42 15.78 25.32
CA THR A 504 -10.95 16.67 26.36
C THR A 504 -12.45 16.84 26.26
N THR A 505 -13.11 16.81 27.41
CA THR A 505 -14.53 17.16 27.55
C THR A 505 -14.65 18.64 27.90
N LEU A 506 -15.07 19.50 26.97
CA LEU A 506 -15.17 20.94 27.19
C LEU A 506 -16.33 21.33 28.11
N SER A 507 -17.42 20.58 28.06
CA SER A 507 -18.59 20.71 28.94
C SER A 507 -19.32 19.37 28.96
N SER A 508 -19.88 18.97 30.11
CA SER A 508 -20.61 17.72 30.27
C SER A 508 -21.48 17.79 31.52
N ASP A 509 -22.57 17.03 31.55
CA ASP A 509 -23.41 16.82 32.72
C ASP A 509 -22.85 15.72 33.68
N ASN A 510 -21.55 15.38 33.54
CA ASN A 510 -20.74 14.41 34.30
C ASN A 510 -21.12 12.93 34.14
N ASN A 511 -20.52 12.31 33.13
CA ASN A 511 -20.94 11.03 32.60
C ASN A 511 -19.74 10.19 32.16
N VAL A 512 -19.70 8.92 32.59
CA VAL A 512 -18.54 8.01 32.40
C VAL A 512 -18.33 7.65 30.93
N GLN A 513 -19.37 7.72 30.10
CA GLN A 513 -19.27 7.51 28.65
C GLN A 513 -18.38 8.55 27.94
N ASN A 514 -18.04 9.66 28.61
CA ASN A 514 -17.17 10.72 28.07
C ASN A 514 -15.70 10.56 28.51
N TYR A 515 -15.32 9.43 29.10
CA TYR A 515 -13.97 9.20 29.59
C TYR A 515 -13.09 8.61 28.48
N PHE A 516 -11.87 9.13 28.38
CA PHE A 516 -10.87 8.70 27.42
C PHE A 516 -9.88 7.73 28.09
N PRO A 517 -9.82 6.46 27.67
CA PRO A 517 -8.92 5.48 28.24
C PRO A 517 -7.47 5.66 27.74
N MET A 518 -6.52 5.42 28.62
CA MET A 518 -5.07 5.38 28.38
C MET A 518 -4.47 4.14 29.06
N GLY A 519 -3.33 3.66 28.55
CA GLY A 519 -2.68 2.42 28.94
C GLY A 519 -2.61 1.42 27.78
N GLY A 520 -1.54 0.62 27.75
CA GLY A 520 -1.18 -0.28 26.65
C GLY A 520 0.06 0.17 25.87
N PHE A 521 0.49 -0.66 24.92
CA PHE A 521 1.69 -0.40 24.10
C PHE A 521 1.55 0.89 23.26
N LEU A 522 2.59 1.74 23.32
CA LEU A 522 2.63 3.07 22.70
C LEU A 522 1.54 4.05 23.16
N ARG A 523 0.87 3.75 24.28
CA ARG A 523 -0.18 4.55 24.90
C ARG A 523 -0.05 4.55 26.43
N LEU A 524 1.14 4.87 26.93
CA LEU A 524 1.64 4.65 28.30
C LEU A 524 2.07 3.19 28.52
N SER A 525 3.04 2.74 27.72
CA SER A 525 3.65 1.41 27.81
C SER A 525 4.09 1.06 29.24
N GLY A 526 3.76 -0.14 29.71
CA GLY A 526 3.94 -0.59 31.09
C GLY A 526 2.64 -0.60 31.92
N LEU A 527 1.57 0.03 31.44
CA LEU A 527 0.20 -0.06 31.99
C LEU A 527 -0.66 -1.07 31.22
N GLU A 528 -1.69 -1.62 31.84
CA GLU A 528 -2.70 -2.44 31.17
C GLU A 528 -3.54 -1.59 30.18
N ARG A 529 -4.19 -2.24 29.22
CA ARG A 529 -5.05 -1.54 28.25
C ARG A 529 -6.18 -0.80 28.96
N GLY A 530 -6.23 0.52 28.78
CA GLY A 530 -7.28 1.36 29.37
C GLY A 530 -7.30 1.32 30.91
N GLU A 531 -6.15 1.04 31.53
CA GLU A 531 -5.99 0.98 32.98
C GLU A 531 -6.39 2.29 33.66
N ILE A 532 -6.14 3.43 33.01
CA ILE A 532 -6.56 4.73 33.50
C ILE A 532 -7.50 5.38 32.48
N SER A 533 -8.49 6.14 32.95
CA SER A 533 -9.34 6.94 32.07
C SER A 533 -9.82 8.20 32.77
N GLY A 534 -10.15 9.22 31.99
CA GLY A 534 -10.71 10.45 32.51
C GLY A 534 -11.28 11.35 31.42
N PRO A 535 -12.03 12.40 31.79
CA PRO A 535 -12.63 13.34 30.84
C PRO A 535 -11.59 14.19 30.09
N HIS A 536 -10.34 14.19 30.53
CA HIS A 536 -9.22 14.82 29.85
C HIS A 536 -8.05 13.83 29.79
N ALA A 537 -7.41 13.72 28.64
CA ALA A 537 -6.25 12.86 28.44
C ALA A 537 -5.28 13.51 27.46
N ALA A 538 -3.98 13.30 27.68
CA ALA A 538 -2.94 13.78 26.78
C ALA A 538 -1.77 12.80 26.79
N LEU A 539 -1.16 12.61 25.63
CA LEU A 539 0.01 11.76 25.44
C LEU A 539 0.92 12.39 24.39
N ALA A 540 2.19 12.54 24.72
CA ALA A 540 3.27 12.73 23.76
C ALA A 540 4.11 11.46 23.69
N ARG A 541 4.44 10.99 22.49
CA ARG A 541 5.32 9.84 22.29
C ARG A 541 6.38 10.13 21.25
N LEU A 542 7.58 9.62 21.52
CA LEU A 542 8.69 9.58 20.57
C LEU A 542 9.04 8.12 20.34
N VAL A 543 8.92 7.65 19.09
CA VAL A 543 9.17 6.27 18.72
C VAL A 543 10.33 6.23 17.72
N TYR A 544 11.39 5.52 18.07
CA TYR A 544 12.51 5.25 17.16
C TYR A 544 12.47 3.79 16.75
N TYR A 545 12.62 3.50 15.46
CA TYR A 545 12.77 2.12 14.98
C TYR A 545 13.76 2.05 13.82
N ARG A 546 14.41 0.89 13.69
CA ARG A 546 15.40 0.62 12.66
C ARG A 546 15.12 -0.72 12.02
N ARG A 547 15.14 -0.76 10.68
CA ARG A 547 15.12 -2.03 9.94
C ARG A 547 16.45 -2.76 10.16
N VAL A 548 16.40 -3.92 10.78
CA VAL A 548 17.58 -4.72 11.15
C VAL A 548 17.84 -5.89 10.20
N GLY A 549 16.82 -6.34 9.48
CA GLY A 549 16.92 -7.44 8.53
C GLY A 549 15.58 -7.71 7.86
N ASN A 550 15.48 -8.88 7.23
CA ASN A 550 14.25 -9.44 6.68
C ASN A 550 14.03 -10.85 7.26
N THR A 551 12.80 -11.32 7.25
CA THR A 551 12.49 -12.74 7.47
C THR A 551 13.06 -13.58 6.33
N THR A 552 13.50 -14.81 6.60
CA THR A 552 13.96 -15.76 5.57
C THR A 552 12.75 -16.33 4.82
N GLY A 553 12.59 -16.02 3.52
CA GLY A 553 11.42 -16.45 2.76
C GLY A 553 11.42 -16.23 1.23
N GLY A 554 12.56 -15.89 0.63
CA GLY A 554 12.67 -15.71 -0.83
C GLY A 554 11.87 -14.51 -1.37
N VAL A 555 10.80 -14.76 -2.12
CA VAL A 555 9.96 -13.68 -2.69
C VAL A 555 9.05 -13.01 -1.64
N PHE A 556 8.89 -13.63 -0.46
CA PHE A 556 8.00 -13.18 0.63
C PHE A 556 8.77 -12.64 1.86
N GLU A 557 9.97 -12.12 1.65
CA GLU A 557 10.76 -11.50 2.71
C GLU A 557 10.08 -10.26 3.29
N THR A 558 9.82 -10.26 4.60
CA THR A 558 9.19 -9.13 5.31
C THR A 558 10.22 -8.40 6.18
N PRO A 559 10.22 -7.05 6.21
CA PRO A 559 11.16 -6.29 7.04
C PRO A 559 10.97 -6.55 8.53
N ILE A 560 12.09 -6.71 9.25
CA ILE A 560 12.14 -6.79 10.72
C ILE A 560 12.67 -5.48 11.27
N TYR A 561 11.96 -4.94 12.27
CA TYR A 561 12.26 -3.70 12.95
C TYR A 561 12.59 -3.93 14.41
N LEU A 562 13.63 -3.25 14.90
CA LEU A 562 13.88 -3.08 16.33
C LEU A 562 13.55 -1.63 16.69
N GLY A 563 12.79 -1.41 17.75
CA GLY A 563 12.39 -0.07 18.16
C GLY A 563 12.34 0.17 19.66
N LEU A 564 12.24 1.46 19.98
CA LEU A 564 12.22 2.03 21.32
C LEU A 564 11.13 3.13 21.35
N SER A 565 10.42 3.27 22.46
CA SER A 565 9.54 4.41 22.70
C SER A 565 9.88 5.14 24.00
N ALA A 566 9.66 6.45 24.00
CA ALA A 566 9.55 7.29 25.18
C ALA A 566 8.21 8.00 25.14
N GLU A 567 7.46 7.96 26.22
CA GLU A 567 6.06 8.36 26.31
C GLU A 567 5.87 9.23 27.55
N ALA A 568 5.11 10.32 27.42
CA ALA A 568 4.78 11.22 28.51
C ALA A 568 3.30 11.59 28.42
N GLY A 569 2.50 11.17 29.37
CA GLY A 569 1.05 11.36 29.30
C GLY A 569 0.34 11.09 30.62
N ASN A 570 -0.92 11.49 30.70
CA ASN A 570 -1.80 11.17 31.83
C ASN A 570 -3.28 11.40 31.46
N VAL A 571 -4.15 11.09 32.41
CA VAL A 571 -5.57 11.46 32.41
C VAL A 571 -5.88 12.35 33.61
N TRP A 572 -6.87 13.25 33.47
CA TRP A 572 -7.26 14.20 34.52
C TRP A 572 -8.77 14.31 34.64
N GLN A 573 -9.23 14.62 35.86
CA GLN A 573 -10.64 14.83 36.17
C GLN A 573 -11.13 16.23 35.83
N THR A 574 -10.26 17.25 35.91
CA THR A 574 -10.59 18.62 35.49
C THR A 574 -9.49 19.21 34.61
N ARG A 575 -9.87 20.13 33.69
CA ARG A 575 -8.90 20.83 32.82
C ARG A 575 -7.87 21.64 33.59
N ALA A 576 -8.19 22.10 34.80
CA ALA A 576 -7.28 22.89 35.62
C ALA A 576 -6.15 22.04 36.22
N ASP A 577 -6.33 20.72 36.28
CA ASP A 577 -5.33 19.78 36.79
C ASP A 577 -4.30 19.37 35.73
N ILE A 578 -4.49 19.77 34.47
CA ILE A 578 -3.56 19.45 33.38
C ILE A 578 -2.25 20.22 33.60
N ASP A 579 -1.24 19.52 34.08
CA ASP A 579 0.08 20.08 34.36
C ASP A 579 1.20 19.11 33.97
N VAL A 580 2.30 19.65 33.45
CA VAL A 580 3.47 18.88 32.98
C VAL A 580 4.11 18.07 34.12
N SER A 581 4.05 18.55 35.36
CA SER A 581 4.57 17.85 36.54
C SER A 581 3.75 16.62 36.94
N THR A 582 2.53 16.46 36.39
CA THR A 582 1.66 15.31 36.64
C THR A 582 1.75 14.24 35.55
N LEU A 583 2.56 14.46 34.50
CA LEU A 583 2.73 13.47 33.43
C LEU A 583 3.46 12.24 33.94
N GLN A 584 2.99 11.07 33.53
CA GLN A 584 3.68 9.81 33.76
C GLN A 584 4.68 9.56 32.63
N LEU A 585 5.91 9.23 32.98
CA LEU A 585 6.94 8.85 32.02
C LEU A 585 6.97 7.34 31.80
N ASN A 586 6.74 6.93 30.56
CA ASN A 586 6.68 5.54 30.17
C ASN A 586 7.60 5.29 28.97
N GLY A 587 7.87 4.03 28.66
CA GLY A 587 8.63 3.68 27.47
C GLY A 587 8.56 2.20 27.16
N SER A 588 9.07 1.82 26.00
CA SER A 588 9.11 0.42 25.60
C SER A 588 10.33 0.09 24.75
N VAL A 589 10.65 -1.20 24.70
CA VAL A 589 11.53 -1.81 23.69
C VAL A 589 10.70 -2.84 22.94
N PHE A 590 10.77 -2.84 21.61
CA PHE A 590 9.98 -3.76 20.80
C PHE A 590 10.72 -4.31 19.58
N VAL A 591 10.26 -5.48 19.13
CA VAL A 591 10.53 -6.04 17.81
C VAL A 591 9.23 -6.02 17.03
N GLY A 592 9.27 -5.51 15.80
CA GLY A 592 8.13 -5.42 14.91
C GLY A 592 8.40 -6.09 13.57
N VAL A 593 7.40 -6.75 12.99
CA VAL A 593 7.45 -7.32 11.62
C VAL A 593 6.24 -6.84 10.85
N ASP A 594 6.46 -6.33 9.64
CA ASP A 594 5.37 -5.96 8.71
C ASP A 594 4.95 -7.17 7.89
N SER A 595 4.09 -8.02 8.45
CA SER A 595 3.70 -9.29 7.84
C SER A 595 2.54 -9.15 6.86
N TYR A 596 2.33 -10.14 6.00
CA TYR A 596 1.20 -10.18 5.06
C TYR A 596 -0.18 -10.20 5.73
N PHE A 597 -0.26 -10.55 7.02
CA PHE A 597 -1.51 -10.56 7.79
C PHE A 597 -1.68 -9.29 8.65
N GLY A 598 -0.80 -8.30 8.45
CA GLY A 598 -0.68 -7.10 9.26
C GLY A 598 0.55 -7.12 10.16
N PRO A 599 0.84 -6.00 10.86
CA PRO A 599 2.03 -5.89 11.64
C PRO A 599 1.94 -6.76 12.90
N VAL A 600 3.08 -7.31 13.32
CA VAL A 600 3.20 -8.09 14.56
C VAL A 600 4.25 -7.43 15.44
N TYR A 601 3.91 -7.16 16.70
CA TYR A 601 4.84 -6.59 17.68
C TYR A 601 4.97 -7.50 18.89
N LEU A 602 6.21 -7.63 19.36
CA LEU A 602 6.53 -8.11 20.69
C LEU A 602 7.23 -6.97 21.43
N ALA A 603 6.68 -6.53 22.56
CA ALA A 603 7.19 -5.39 23.29
C ALA A 603 7.31 -5.67 24.79
N ALA A 604 8.25 -5.01 25.44
CA ALA A 604 8.33 -4.85 26.89
C ALA A 604 8.17 -3.36 27.21
N GLY A 605 7.14 -3.01 27.97
CA GLY A 605 6.85 -1.64 28.42
C GLY A 605 7.22 -1.42 29.88
N PHE A 606 7.62 -0.20 30.20
CA PHE A 606 8.12 0.21 31.50
C PHE A 606 7.46 1.54 31.90
N ALA A 607 6.79 1.54 33.06
CA ALA A 607 6.16 2.73 33.61
C ALA A 607 7.02 3.38 34.70
N GLU A 608 6.90 4.70 34.89
CA GLU A 608 7.57 5.46 35.95
C GLU A 608 7.36 4.88 37.35
N SER A 609 6.20 4.26 37.59
CA SER A 609 5.87 3.58 38.83
C SER A 609 6.71 2.32 39.11
N GLY A 610 7.62 1.95 38.20
CA GLY A 610 8.43 0.73 38.26
C GLY A 610 7.71 -0.53 37.75
N ARG A 611 6.50 -0.38 37.20
CA ARG A 611 5.75 -1.50 36.61
C ARG A 611 6.32 -1.85 35.24
N THR A 612 6.32 -3.15 34.95
CA THR A 612 6.72 -3.71 33.65
C THR A 612 5.58 -4.54 33.13
N ASN A 613 5.27 -4.40 31.84
CA ASN A 613 4.24 -5.19 31.16
C ASN A 613 4.76 -5.68 29.81
N PHE A 614 4.38 -6.89 29.39
CA PHE A 614 4.80 -7.48 28.12
C PHE A 614 3.63 -7.48 27.16
N TYR A 615 3.86 -7.16 25.90
CA TYR A 615 2.79 -7.07 24.92
C TYR A 615 3.05 -7.94 23.70
N LEU A 616 2.01 -8.67 23.28
CA LEU A 616 1.90 -9.23 21.95
C LEU A 616 0.81 -8.48 21.19
N PHE A 617 1.17 -7.87 20.05
CA PHE A 617 0.22 -7.27 19.13
C PHE A 617 0.25 -7.97 17.78
N ILE A 618 -0.92 -8.28 17.24
CA ILE A 618 -1.15 -8.62 15.83
C ILE A 618 -2.15 -7.60 15.31
N GLY A 619 -1.84 -6.94 14.20
CA GLY A 619 -2.59 -5.77 13.73
C GLY A 619 -2.05 -4.46 14.30
N ALA A 620 -2.57 -3.33 13.81
CA ALA A 620 -2.11 -2.02 14.25
C ALA A 620 -2.42 -1.79 15.74
N PRO A 621 -1.46 -1.31 16.55
CA PRO A 621 -1.74 -0.89 17.92
C PRO A 621 -2.84 0.19 17.95
N PRO A 622 -3.56 0.40 19.07
CA PRO A 622 -4.48 1.52 19.21
C PRO A 622 -3.77 2.87 19.00
N ARG A 623 -4.52 3.90 18.59
CA ARG A 623 -4.00 5.26 18.43
C ARG A 623 -4.29 6.02 19.69
#